data_AF-A0A949WTK3-F1
#
_entry.id   AF-A0A949WTK3-F1
#
_cell.length_a   1.000
_cell.length_b   1.000
_cell.length_c   1.000
_cell.angle_alpha   90.00
_cell.angle_beta   90.00
_cell.angle_gamma   90.00
#
_symmetry.space_group_name_H-M   'P 1'
#
loop_
_entity.id
_entity.type
_entity.pdbx_description
1 polymer ?
#
loop_
_entity_poly.entity_id
_entity_poly.type
_entity_poly.pdbx_seq_one_letter_code
_entity_poly.pdbx_strand_id
1 'polypeptide(L)'
;MSIKRKALLIQGAFGAVILTLLMQPMGALGFGNYNWTLFIVLLLFFAMGADFKKIPSMIVCYPIGILWAMANGMLIGVMKGLPGWIPNIALTMITIFCILTVHENLLRDTIFGNIPALFLGLAETFFIFSIQPANAPAITPFHLYGFFLYGMIMTVVLVLGGGALCNIIIGKDWPKYVFGEHQ
;
A
#
# COMPACT_ATOMS: atom_id res chain seq x y z
N MET A 1 -15.88 17.80 -25.39
CA MET A 1 -15.00 17.03 -24.47
C MET A 1 -15.51 15.60 -24.39
N SER A 2 -14.66 14.59 -24.56
CA SER A 2 -15.07 13.17 -24.50
C SER A 2 -15.58 12.76 -23.11
N ILE A 3 -16.48 11.78 -23.06
CA ILE A 3 -17.03 11.23 -21.81
C ILE A 3 -15.90 10.76 -20.89
N LYS A 4 -14.90 10.08 -21.47
CA LYS A 4 -13.68 9.66 -20.76
C LYS A 4 -12.98 10.81 -20.05
N ARG A 5 -12.76 11.94 -20.74
CA ARG A 5 -12.08 13.11 -20.15
C ARG A 5 -12.93 13.78 -19.07
N LYS A 6 -14.26 13.82 -19.23
CA LYS A 6 -15.18 14.30 -18.18
C LYS A 6 -15.10 13.43 -16.92
N ALA A 7 -15.17 12.11 -17.07
CA ALA A 7 -15.12 11.18 -15.94
C ALA A 7 -13.80 11.29 -15.17
N LEU A 8 -12.66 11.32 -15.88
CA LEU A 8 -11.35 11.50 -15.26
C LEU A 8 -11.21 12.84 -14.52
N LEU A 9 -11.80 13.93 -15.05
CA LEU A 9 -11.80 15.22 -14.37
C LEU A 9 -12.64 15.21 -13.11
N ILE A 10 -13.82 14.56 -13.13
CA ILE A 10 -14.67 14.42 -11.94
C ILE A 10 -13.97 13.60 -10.87
N GLN A 11 -13.40 12.45 -11.25
CA GLN A 11 -12.64 11.61 -10.32
C GLN A 11 -11.41 12.33 -9.77
N GLY A 12 -10.69 13.08 -10.60
CA GLY A 12 -9.54 13.88 -10.18
C GLY A 12 -9.91 15.01 -9.22
N ALA A 13 -10.98 15.76 -9.53
CA ALA A 13 -11.47 16.83 -8.67
C ALA A 13 -11.99 16.29 -7.32
N PHE A 14 -12.76 15.20 -7.36
CA PHE A 14 -13.21 14.52 -6.14
C PHE A 14 -12.04 14.02 -5.30
N GLY A 15 -11.08 13.34 -5.94
CA GLY A 15 -9.90 12.83 -5.26
C GLY A 15 -9.06 13.94 -4.64
N ALA A 16 -8.82 15.04 -5.35
CA ALA A 16 -8.08 16.18 -4.82
C ALA A 16 -8.70 16.74 -3.53
N VAL A 17 -10.03 16.87 -3.47
CA VAL A 17 -10.72 17.40 -2.28
C VAL A 17 -10.77 16.34 -1.17
N ILE A 18 -11.32 15.16 -1.47
CA ILE A 18 -11.61 14.15 -0.45
C ILE A 18 -10.34 13.54 0.13
N LEU A 19 -9.33 13.23 -0.69
CA LEU A 19 -8.08 12.68 -0.16
C LEU A 19 -7.39 13.71 0.75
N THR A 20 -7.36 14.99 0.36
CA THR A 20 -6.79 16.06 1.20
C THR A 20 -7.51 16.20 2.54
N LEU A 21 -8.84 16.09 2.55
CA LEU A 21 -9.63 16.12 3.79
C LEU A 21 -9.38 14.88 4.66
N LEU A 22 -9.31 13.70 4.04
CA LEU A 22 -8.97 12.46 4.73
C LEU A 22 -7.52 12.43 5.22
N MET A 23 -6.62 13.29 4.73
CA MET A 23 -5.27 13.39 5.27
C MET A 23 -5.20 14.27 6.54
N GLN A 24 -6.22 15.06 6.85
CA GLN A 24 -6.19 15.96 8.02
C GLN A 24 -6.11 15.24 9.38
N PRO A 25 -6.79 14.10 9.60
CA PRO A 25 -6.70 13.35 10.86
C PRO A 25 -5.26 12.95 11.22
N MET A 26 -4.44 12.56 10.23
CA MET A 26 -3.03 12.25 10.47
C MET A 26 -2.26 13.46 11.00
N GLY A 27 -2.50 14.65 10.42
CA GLY A 27 -1.92 15.89 10.92
C GLY A 27 -2.37 16.21 12.35
N ALA A 28 -3.67 16.07 12.63
CA ALA A 28 -4.24 16.29 13.94
C ALA A 28 -3.70 15.32 15.02
N LEU A 29 -3.36 14.10 14.64
CA LEU A 29 -2.76 13.08 15.52
C LEU A 29 -1.22 13.20 15.63
N GLY A 30 -0.59 14.20 15.02
CA GLY A 30 0.87 14.41 15.07
C GLY A 30 1.67 13.59 14.06
N PHE A 31 1.01 12.90 13.13
CA PHE A 31 1.63 12.07 12.09
C PHE A 31 1.64 12.75 10.71
N GLY A 32 1.47 14.06 10.62
CA GLY A 32 1.37 14.78 9.34
C GLY A 32 2.55 14.55 8.38
N ASN A 33 3.76 14.34 8.91
CA ASN A 33 4.95 14.02 8.09
C ASN A 33 4.89 12.64 7.43
N TYR A 34 4.02 11.75 7.90
CA TYR A 34 3.77 10.42 7.33
C TYR A 34 2.61 10.41 6.33
N ASN A 35 1.94 11.53 6.08
CA ASN A 35 0.78 11.58 5.18
C ASN A 35 1.00 10.95 3.81
N TRP A 36 2.21 11.04 3.29
CA TRP A 36 2.54 10.54 1.96
C TRP A 36 2.60 9.02 1.87
N THR A 37 2.78 8.30 2.99
CA THR A 37 2.76 6.84 2.99
C THR A 37 1.37 6.30 2.65
N LEU A 38 0.30 7.06 2.94
CA LEU A 38 -1.07 6.71 2.58
C LEU A 38 -1.26 6.56 1.07
N PHE A 39 -0.55 7.35 0.26
CA PHE A 39 -0.61 7.25 -1.21
C PHE A 39 0.05 5.99 -1.75
N ILE A 40 1.01 5.42 -1.03
CA ILE A 40 1.66 4.18 -1.45
C ILE A 40 0.64 3.03 -1.51
N VAL A 41 -0.33 3.05 -0.60
CA VAL A 41 -1.45 2.09 -0.59
C VAL A 41 -2.37 2.29 -1.80
N LEU A 42 -2.67 3.54 -2.16
CA LEU A 42 -3.44 3.86 -3.36
C LEU A 42 -2.72 3.34 -4.61
N LEU A 43 -1.41 3.60 -4.72
CA LEU A 43 -0.57 3.12 -5.82
C LEU A 43 -0.60 1.59 -5.92
N LEU A 44 -0.45 0.89 -4.79
CA LEU A 44 -0.52 -0.56 -4.75
C LEU A 44 -1.88 -1.08 -5.24
N PHE A 45 -2.99 -0.51 -4.77
CA PHE A 45 -4.33 -0.93 -5.21
C PHE A 45 -4.54 -0.75 -6.71
N PHE A 46 -4.14 0.40 -7.26
CA PHE A 46 -4.25 0.66 -8.70
C PHE A 46 -3.29 -0.22 -9.51
N ALA A 47 -2.07 -0.47 -9.03
CA ALA A 47 -1.11 -1.38 -9.67
C ALA A 47 -1.63 -2.82 -9.71
N MET A 48 -2.45 -3.21 -8.73
CA MET A 48 -3.11 -4.52 -8.70
C MET A 48 -4.38 -4.60 -9.57
N GLY A 49 -4.70 -3.55 -10.33
CA GLY A 49 -5.83 -3.49 -11.25
C GLY A 49 -7.11 -2.92 -10.65
N ALA A 50 -7.05 -2.21 -9.52
CA ALA A 50 -8.20 -1.63 -8.83
C ALA A 50 -9.31 -2.65 -8.49
N ASP A 51 -8.92 -3.87 -8.14
CA ASP A 51 -9.83 -4.97 -7.84
C ASP A 51 -10.09 -5.09 -6.33
N PHE A 52 -11.31 -4.77 -5.91
CA PHE A 52 -11.75 -4.86 -4.52
C PHE A 52 -11.63 -6.28 -3.93
N LYS A 53 -11.69 -7.32 -4.77
CA LYS A 53 -11.54 -8.72 -4.29
C LYS A 53 -10.14 -9.00 -3.75
N LYS A 54 -9.14 -8.20 -4.13
CA LYS A 54 -7.75 -8.36 -3.67
C LYS A 54 -7.49 -7.67 -2.33
N ILE A 55 -8.38 -6.79 -1.87
CA ILE A 55 -8.23 -6.03 -0.62
C ILE A 55 -7.99 -6.94 0.59
N PRO A 56 -8.76 -8.02 0.83
CA PRO A 56 -8.51 -8.89 1.98
C PRO A 56 -7.11 -9.50 1.95
N SER A 57 -6.65 -9.91 0.77
CA SER A 57 -5.30 -10.46 0.60
C SER A 57 -4.22 -9.40 0.82
N MET A 58 -4.44 -8.16 0.38
CA MET A 58 -3.53 -7.03 0.66
C MET A 58 -3.40 -6.76 2.16
N ILE A 59 -4.53 -6.72 2.87
CA ILE A 59 -4.61 -6.49 4.32
C ILE A 59 -3.86 -7.57 5.10
N VAL A 60 -3.92 -8.82 4.64
CA VAL A 60 -3.24 -9.95 5.32
C VAL A 60 -1.76 -10.04 4.95
N CYS A 61 -1.39 -9.81 3.69
CA CYS A 61 -0.02 -9.95 3.23
C CYS A 61 0.89 -8.81 3.68
N TYR A 62 0.36 -7.60 3.82
CA TYR A 62 1.14 -6.45 4.29
C TYR A 62 1.77 -6.66 5.69
N PRO A 63 1.04 -7.05 6.75
CA PRO A 63 1.65 -7.33 8.05
C PRO A 63 2.58 -8.55 8.02
N ILE A 64 2.39 -9.50 7.09
CA ILE A 64 3.38 -10.58 6.88
C ILE A 64 4.71 -10.00 6.37
N GLY A 65 4.67 -9.00 5.49
CA GLY A 65 5.84 -8.25 5.07
C GLY A 65 6.57 -7.57 6.24
N ILE A 66 5.81 -6.94 7.14
CA ILE A 66 6.34 -6.39 8.39
C ILE A 66 7.05 -7.48 9.22
N LEU A 67 6.41 -8.65 9.39
CA LEU A 67 6.98 -9.75 10.16
C LEU A 67 8.29 -10.26 9.53
N TRP A 68 8.36 -10.36 8.20
CA TRP A 68 9.60 -10.70 7.50
C TRP A 68 10.70 -9.65 7.73
N ALA A 69 10.36 -8.37 7.74
CA ALA A 69 11.33 -7.30 8.02
C ALA A 69 11.84 -7.37 9.45
N MET A 70 10.95 -7.63 10.41
CA MET A 70 11.32 -7.84 11.81
C MET A 70 12.22 -9.06 12.00
N ALA A 71 11.87 -10.19 11.37
CA ALA A 71 12.68 -11.40 11.40
C ALA A 71 14.08 -11.15 10.81
N ASN A 72 14.16 -10.48 9.66
CA ASN A 72 15.43 -10.10 9.05
C ASN A 72 16.25 -9.17 9.97
N GLY A 73 15.62 -8.17 10.59
CA GLY A 73 16.26 -7.27 11.56
C GLY A 73 16.83 -8.01 12.78
N MET A 74 16.12 -9.01 13.30
CA MET A 74 16.61 -9.88 14.37
C MET A 74 17.83 -10.69 13.93
N LEU A 75 17.77 -11.28 12.72
CA LEU A 75 18.88 -12.07 12.17
C LEU A 75 20.13 -11.21 11.92
N ILE A 76 19.98 -9.98 11.44
CA ILE A 76 21.07 -9.00 11.36
C ILE A 76 21.68 -8.76 12.74
N GLY A 77 20.84 -8.63 13.78
CA GLY A 77 21.27 -8.45 15.16
C GLY A 77 22.12 -9.61 15.71
N VAL A 78 21.78 -10.85 15.36
CA VAL A 78 22.55 -12.05 15.74
C VAL A 78 23.90 -12.12 15.01
N MET A 79 23.97 -11.57 13.80
CA MET A 79 25.19 -11.53 12.98
C MET A 79 26.13 -10.36 13.32
N LYS A 80 25.86 -9.62 14.41
CA LYS A 80 26.74 -8.53 14.88
C LYS A 80 28.15 -9.06 15.14
N GLY A 81 29.15 -8.48 14.47
CA GLY A 81 30.57 -8.88 14.57
C GLY A 81 31.09 -9.61 13.32
N LEU A 82 30.21 -10.01 12.40
CA LEU A 82 30.61 -10.49 11.08
C LEU A 82 30.92 -9.33 10.12
N PRO A 83 31.70 -9.58 9.04
CA PRO A 83 31.87 -8.61 7.97
C PRO A 83 30.53 -8.09 7.45
N GLY A 84 30.40 -6.76 7.31
CA GLY A 84 29.12 -6.10 7.02
C GLY A 84 28.43 -6.52 5.71
N TRP A 85 29.14 -7.15 4.77
CA TRP A 85 28.54 -7.70 3.56
C TRP A 85 27.64 -8.92 3.82
N ILE A 86 27.88 -9.68 4.89
CA ILE A 86 27.10 -10.88 5.23
C ILE A 86 25.64 -10.52 5.58
N PRO A 87 25.37 -9.64 6.56
CA PRO A 87 23.99 -9.25 6.88
C PRO A 87 23.34 -8.43 5.77
N ASN A 88 24.10 -7.65 5.00
CA ASN A 88 23.53 -6.77 3.96
C ASN A 88 23.17 -7.51 2.67
N ILE A 89 23.96 -8.51 2.27
CA ILE A 89 23.81 -9.19 0.97
C ILE A 89 23.31 -10.61 1.17
N ALA A 90 24.04 -11.45 1.90
CA ALA A 90 23.73 -12.87 2.01
C ALA A 90 22.38 -13.10 2.73
N LEU A 91 22.19 -12.46 3.87
CA LEU A 91 20.96 -12.60 4.64
C LEU A 91 19.74 -12.02 3.91
N THR A 92 19.90 -10.87 3.26
CA THR A 92 18.84 -10.28 2.41
C THR A 92 18.45 -11.24 1.27
N MET A 93 19.43 -11.87 0.60
CA MET A 93 19.18 -12.89 -0.43
C MET A 93 18.37 -14.07 0.10
N ILE A 94 18.77 -14.61 1.26
CA ILE A 94 18.07 -15.74 1.91
C ILE A 94 16.63 -15.34 2.23
N THR A 95 16.42 -14.16 2.81
CA THR A 95 15.08 -13.66 3.15
C THR A 95 14.20 -13.52 1.91
N ILE A 96 14.70 -12.92 0.84
CA ILE A 96 13.95 -12.80 -0.43
C ILE A 96 13.65 -14.19 -1.00
N PHE A 97 14.64 -15.09 -1.03
CA PHE A 97 14.43 -16.46 -1.50
C PHE A 97 13.34 -17.18 -0.70
N CYS A 98 13.33 -17.05 0.63
CA CYS A 98 12.30 -17.63 1.49
C CYS A 98 10.92 -17.02 1.21
N ILE A 99 10.84 -15.69 1.04
CA ILE A 99 9.58 -15.02 0.71
C ILE A 99 9.02 -15.55 -0.61
N LEU A 100 9.82 -15.58 -1.68
CA LEU A 100 9.36 -16.04 -2.99
C LEU A 100 9.02 -17.54 -2.94
N THR A 101 9.83 -18.36 -2.28
CA THR A 101 9.56 -19.79 -2.15
C THR A 101 8.27 -20.06 -1.37
N VAL A 102 8.03 -19.37 -0.26
CA VAL A 102 6.83 -19.61 0.57
C VAL A 102 5.60 -18.96 -0.04
N HIS A 103 5.66 -17.67 -0.35
CA HIS A 103 4.47 -16.91 -0.73
C HIS A 103 4.12 -17.02 -2.21
N GLU A 104 5.12 -17.05 -3.09
CA GLU A 104 4.87 -17.10 -4.53
C GLU A 104 4.72 -18.54 -5.03
N ASN A 105 5.44 -19.50 -4.45
CA ASN A 105 5.39 -20.89 -4.92
C ASN A 105 4.40 -21.76 -4.12
N LEU A 106 4.34 -21.62 -2.79
CA LEU A 106 3.46 -22.48 -1.96
C LEU A 106 2.09 -21.86 -1.66
N LEU A 107 2.02 -20.54 -1.50
CA LEU A 107 0.79 -19.84 -1.06
C LEU A 107 0.13 -18.98 -2.14
N ARG A 108 0.56 -19.10 -3.39
CA ARG A 108 0.15 -18.25 -4.53
C ARG A 108 -1.35 -18.04 -4.65
N ASP A 109 -2.10 -19.14 -4.56
CA ASP A 109 -3.55 -19.17 -4.81
C ASP A 109 -4.36 -18.96 -3.52
N THR A 110 -3.69 -18.54 -2.45
CA THR A 110 -4.32 -18.25 -1.15
C THR A 110 -4.36 -16.74 -0.88
N ILE A 111 -5.08 -16.35 0.16
CA ILE A 111 -5.08 -14.96 0.64
C ILE A 111 -3.69 -14.47 1.08
N PHE A 112 -2.72 -15.36 1.27
CA PHE A 112 -1.34 -15.08 1.67
C PHE A 112 -0.36 -14.91 0.50
N GLY A 113 -0.85 -14.98 -0.74
CA GLY A 113 -0.04 -14.95 -1.97
C GLY A 113 0.12 -13.56 -2.61
N ASN A 114 -0.32 -12.47 -1.96
CA ASN A 114 -0.19 -11.12 -2.52
C ASN A 114 1.22 -10.56 -2.28
N ILE A 115 2.13 -10.97 -3.17
CA ILE A 115 3.55 -10.60 -3.17
C ILE A 115 3.77 -9.08 -3.18
N PRO A 116 3.07 -8.28 -4.00
CA PRO A 116 3.25 -6.81 -3.98
C PRO A 116 2.93 -6.18 -2.61
N ALA A 117 1.85 -6.60 -1.94
CA ALA A 117 1.51 -6.09 -0.62
C ALA A 117 2.53 -6.53 0.45
N LEU A 118 3.02 -7.77 0.35
CA LEU A 118 4.05 -8.30 1.25
C LEU A 118 5.36 -7.52 1.12
N PHE A 119 5.88 -7.36 -0.11
CA PHE A 119 7.10 -6.60 -0.33
C PHE A 119 6.95 -5.13 0.06
N LEU A 120 5.75 -4.56 -0.09
CA LEU A 120 5.49 -3.22 0.40
C LEU A 120 5.66 -3.13 1.92
N GLY A 121 5.03 -4.02 2.69
CA GLY A 121 5.18 -4.05 4.15
C GLY A 121 6.62 -4.28 4.58
N LEU A 122 7.35 -5.14 3.87
CA LEU A 122 8.78 -5.38 4.09
C LEU A 122 9.60 -4.09 3.87
N ALA A 123 9.44 -3.47 2.71
CA ALA A 123 10.21 -2.29 2.32
C ALA A 123 9.92 -1.09 3.22
N GLU A 124 8.64 -0.79 3.47
CA GLU A 124 8.27 0.33 4.34
C GLU A 124 8.79 0.16 5.76
N THR A 125 8.77 -1.06 6.29
CA THR A 125 9.35 -1.34 7.62
C THR A 125 10.84 -1.01 7.68
N PHE A 126 11.62 -1.44 6.68
CA PHE A 126 13.05 -1.07 6.63
C PHE A 126 13.26 0.42 6.43
N PHE A 127 12.53 1.05 5.51
CA PHE A 127 12.67 2.47 5.23
C PHE A 127 12.34 3.32 6.44
N ILE A 128 11.29 3.00 7.18
CA ILE A 128 10.89 3.79 8.35
C ILE A 128 11.82 3.58 9.54
N PHE A 129 12.36 2.38 9.72
CA PHE A 129 13.38 2.14 10.75
C PHE A 129 14.75 2.71 10.39
N SER A 130 15.03 2.91 9.10
CA SER A 130 16.30 3.48 8.63
C SER A 130 16.24 4.99 8.41
N ILE A 131 15.05 5.53 8.11
CA ILE A 131 14.80 6.91 7.71
C ILE A 131 13.55 7.40 8.45
N GLN A 132 13.77 7.91 9.66
CA GLN A 132 12.73 8.65 10.39
C GLN A 132 12.64 10.07 9.77
N PRO A 133 11.46 10.52 9.30
CA PRO A 133 11.31 11.88 8.80
C PRO A 133 11.70 12.91 9.86
N ALA A 134 12.37 13.98 9.42
CA ALA A 134 12.79 15.05 10.33
C ALA A 134 11.57 15.62 11.08
N ASN A 135 11.69 15.76 12.41
CA ASN A 135 10.63 16.26 13.29
C ASN A 135 9.34 15.44 13.31
N ALA A 136 9.40 14.14 12.98
CA ALA A 136 8.27 13.22 13.11
C ALA A 136 8.43 12.30 14.34
N PRO A 137 7.34 11.92 15.03
CA PRO A 137 7.41 10.96 16.12
C PRO A 137 7.89 9.60 15.62
N ALA A 138 8.65 8.87 16.43
CA ALA A 138 9.02 7.51 16.09
C ALA A 138 7.76 6.64 15.99
N ILE A 139 7.63 5.89 14.90
CA ILE A 139 6.49 5.02 14.66
C ILE A 139 6.88 3.55 14.82
N THR A 140 5.93 2.76 15.27
CA THR A 140 6.09 1.31 15.46
C THR A 140 5.47 0.54 14.29
N PRO A 141 5.75 -0.77 14.14
CA PRO A 141 5.06 -1.62 13.18
C PRO A 141 3.52 -1.54 13.23
N PHE A 142 2.95 -1.31 14.41
CA PHE A 142 1.51 -1.15 14.59
C PHE A 142 0.98 0.14 13.94
N HIS A 143 1.73 1.24 14.03
CA HIS A 143 1.39 2.49 13.36
C HIS A 143 1.45 2.31 11.85
N LEU A 144 2.49 1.61 11.37
CA LEU A 144 2.66 1.31 9.95
C LEU A 144 1.44 0.56 9.39
N TYR A 145 1.03 -0.52 10.07
CA TYR A 145 -0.17 -1.27 9.71
C TYR A 145 -1.44 -0.41 9.79
N GLY A 146 -1.56 0.44 10.82
CA GLY A 146 -2.66 1.39 10.93
C GLY A 146 -2.73 2.37 9.75
N PHE A 147 -1.59 2.93 9.32
CA PHE A 147 -1.50 3.81 8.15
C PHE A 147 -1.87 3.05 6.88
N PHE A 148 -1.42 1.81 6.74
CA PHE A 148 -1.80 0.97 5.61
C PHE A 148 -3.31 0.75 5.52
N LEU A 149 -3.95 0.36 6.63
CA LEU A 149 -5.41 0.20 6.70
C LEU A 149 -6.14 1.52 6.40
N TYR A 150 -5.62 2.64 6.89
CA TYR A 150 -6.19 3.94 6.62
C TYR A 150 -6.07 4.34 5.14
N GLY A 151 -4.91 4.10 4.52
CA GLY A 151 -4.72 4.28 3.08
C GLY A 151 -5.66 3.39 2.25
N MET A 152 -5.96 2.18 2.72
CA MET A 152 -6.95 1.30 2.09
C MET A 152 -8.35 1.91 2.16
N ILE A 153 -8.77 2.45 3.31
CA ILE A 153 -10.05 3.15 3.47
C ILE A 153 -10.11 4.35 2.51
N MET A 154 -9.07 5.17 2.45
CA MET A 154 -9.00 6.31 1.53
C MET A 154 -9.14 5.87 0.07
N THR A 155 -8.50 4.77 -0.30
CA THR A 155 -8.60 4.19 -1.65
C THR A 155 -10.03 3.77 -1.98
N VAL A 156 -10.70 3.08 -1.05
CA VAL A 156 -12.10 2.66 -1.21
C VAL A 156 -13.01 3.88 -1.37
N VAL A 157 -12.85 4.90 -0.53
CA VAL A 157 -13.63 6.15 -0.60
C VAL A 157 -13.40 6.87 -1.92
N LEU A 158 -12.16 6.96 -2.39
CA LEU A 158 -11.82 7.57 -3.68
C LEU A 158 -12.55 6.88 -4.83
N VAL A 159 -12.45 5.55 -4.90
CA VAL A 159 -12.97 4.78 -6.04
C VAL A 159 -14.49 4.74 -6.02
N LEU A 160 -15.11 4.46 -4.87
CA LEU A 160 -16.56 4.40 -4.74
C LEU A 160 -17.20 5.78 -4.85
N GLY A 161 -16.63 6.78 -4.15
CA GLY A 161 -17.16 8.15 -4.16
C GLY A 161 -16.99 8.83 -5.51
N GLY A 162 -15.81 8.70 -6.14
CA GLY A 162 -15.56 9.21 -7.48
C GLY A 162 -16.46 8.53 -8.53
N GLY A 163 -16.65 7.21 -8.41
CA GLY A 163 -17.57 6.46 -9.25
C GLY A 163 -19.03 6.87 -9.06
N ALA A 164 -19.47 7.11 -7.82
CA ALA A 164 -20.82 7.60 -7.53
C ALA A 164 -21.08 8.99 -8.12
N LEU A 165 -20.12 9.91 -8.03
CA LEU A 165 -20.25 11.23 -8.67
C LEU A 165 -20.29 11.14 -10.21
N CYS A 166 -19.47 10.27 -10.82
CA CYS A 166 -19.57 10.01 -12.25
C CYS A 166 -20.95 9.45 -12.62
N ASN A 167 -21.52 8.54 -11.82
CA ASN A 167 -22.87 8.03 -12.04
C ASN A 167 -23.94 9.13 -12.00
N ILE A 168 -23.81 10.11 -11.08
CA ILE A 168 -24.76 11.21 -10.93
C ILE A 168 -24.64 12.22 -12.08
N ILE A 169 -23.41 12.58 -12.47
CA ILE A 169 -23.15 13.69 -13.42
C ILE A 169 -23.16 13.24 -14.88
N ILE A 170 -22.64 12.03 -15.16
CA ILE A 170 -22.46 11.52 -16.53
C ILE A 170 -23.50 10.43 -16.85
N GLY A 171 -24.04 9.75 -15.83
CA GLY A 171 -24.96 8.63 -16.00
C GLY A 171 -24.26 7.27 -15.88
N LYS A 172 -25.03 6.21 -15.59
CA LYS A 172 -24.52 4.87 -15.20
C LYS A 172 -23.68 4.16 -16.27
N ASP A 173 -23.78 4.55 -17.54
CA ASP A 173 -23.02 3.96 -18.64
C ASP A 173 -21.60 4.52 -18.78
N TRP A 174 -21.22 5.53 -17.98
CA TRP A 174 -19.89 6.12 -18.00
C TRP A 174 -18.72 5.11 -17.94
N PRO A 175 -18.80 3.97 -17.22
CA PRO A 175 -17.69 3.02 -17.16
C PRO A 175 -17.36 2.42 -18.52
N LYS A 176 -18.37 2.16 -19.37
CA LYS A 176 -18.17 1.58 -20.72
C LYS A 176 -17.27 2.46 -21.59
N TYR A 177 -17.42 3.77 -21.45
CA TYR A 177 -16.65 4.77 -22.20
C TYR A 177 -15.24 5.00 -21.64
N VAL A 178 -14.95 4.55 -20.42
CA VAL A 178 -13.65 4.72 -19.75
C VAL A 178 -12.81 3.45 -19.83
N PHE A 179 -13.43 2.30 -19.56
CA PHE A 179 -12.76 1.01 -19.44
C PHE A 179 -12.89 0.11 -20.69
N GLY A 180 -13.74 0.48 -21.66
CA GLY A 180 -14.04 -0.34 -22.84
C GLY A 180 -15.04 -1.46 -22.53
N GLU A 181 -15.68 -2.01 -23.57
CA GLU A 181 -16.62 -3.14 -23.45
C GLU A 181 -15.89 -4.44 -23.08
N HIS A 182 -15.53 -4.62 -21.80
CA HIS A 182 -15.21 -5.94 -21.26
C HIS A 182 -15.69 -6.06 -19.81
N GLN A 183 -16.97 -6.45 -19.66
CA GLN A 183 -17.43 -7.38 -18.64
C GLN A 183 -18.30 -8.43 -19.31
#